data_AF-A0A6G1ES27-F1
#
_entry.id   AF-A0A6G1ES27-F1
#
_cell.length_a   1.000
_cell.length_b   1.000
_cell.length_c   1.000
_cell.angle_alpha   90.00
_cell.angle_beta   90.00
_cell.angle_gamma   90.00
#
_symmetry.space_group_name_H-M   'P 1'
#
loop_
_entity.id
_entity.type
_entity.pdbx_description
1 polymer ?
#
loop_
_entity_poly.entity_id
_entity_poly.type
_entity_poly.pdbx_seq_one_letter_code
_entity_poly.pdbx_strand_id
1 'polypeptide(L)'
;MAALSFFFLLLLPLAGNLPAVVLGKLQSEESPSGKLTMVELQDYGSGVGTLAVLRADDIYVAGFANRSLRWHALRGNEHLLHGRAVTPLPFGNSYDDLVGGVNNLLGLPLGEPARDQATVVLSGHDSATAIVADEEALKRALATLTVATCEAQQLRPILETMLTGPGARVAADHLPYIEHWDGMWHELKRWRRSGEWGGPFTGELRERAKIAGAEEALAVLGWTFRQRLLGDGSVP
;
A
#
# COMPACT_ATOMS: atom_id res chain seq x y z
N MET A 1 -19.54 -18.10 36.68
CA MET A 1 -19.13 -19.24 35.82
C MET A 1 -18.79 -18.68 34.46
N ALA A 2 -17.51 -18.75 34.09
CA ALA A 2 -16.96 -18.19 32.87
C ALA A 2 -17.24 -19.13 31.68
N ALA A 3 -17.80 -18.61 30.60
CA ALA A 3 -17.85 -19.30 29.32
C ALA A 3 -16.66 -18.83 28.48
N LEU A 4 -15.60 -19.64 28.45
CA LEU A 4 -14.54 -19.54 27.44
C LEU A 4 -15.16 -19.80 26.07
N SER A 5 -15.29 -18.78 25.23
CA SER A 5 -15.47 -18.97 23.79
C SER A 5 -14.10 -19.12 23.14
N PHE A 6 -13.69 -20.36 22.93
CA PHE A 6 -12.60 -20.74 22.04
C PHE A 6 -13.04 -20.43 20.60
N PHE A 7 -12.65 -19.28 20.05
CA PHE A 7 -12.78 -19.03 18.62
C PHE A 7 -11.60 -19.70 17.92
N PHE A 8 -11.88 -20.80 17.22
CA PHE A 8 -10.93 -21.54 16.40
C PHE A 8 -10.36 -20.59 15.33
N LEU A 9 -9.10 -20.15 15.51
CA LEU A 9 -8.28 -19.64 14.43
C LEU A 9 -8.00 -20.82 13.49
N LEU A 10 -8.82 -20.93 12.45
CA LEU A 10 -8.63 -21.88 11.37
C LEU A 10 -7.34 -21.48 10.64
N LEU A 11 -6.23 -22.10 11.06
CA LEU A 11 -4.98 -22.20 10.33
C LEU A 11 -5.26 -22.91 9.00
N LEU A 12 -5.74 -22.16 8.00
CA LEU A 12 -5.69 -22.60 6.61
C LEU A 12 -4.21 -22.60 6.20
N PRO A 13 -3.71 -23.69 5.60
CA PRO A 13 -2.34 -23.72 5.09
C PRO A 13 -2.23 -22.64 4.01
N LEU A 14 -1.40 -21.61 4.27
CA LEU A 14 -1.04 -20.55 3.33
C LEU A 14 -0.19 -21.13 2.19
N ALA A 15 -0.82 -21.93 1.33
CA ALA A 15 -0.33 -22.23 -0.01
C ALA A 15 -1.01 -21.24 -0.96
N GLY A 16 -0.30 -20.17 -1.31
CA GLY A 16 -0.46 -19.51 -2.60
C GLY A 16 -1.62 -18.53 -2.83
N ASN A 17 -2.47 -18.20 -1.85
CA ASN A 17 -3.48 -17.14 -2.03
C ASN A 17 -3.81 -16.45 -0.70
N LEU A 18 -3.25 -15.25 -0.48
CA LEU A 18 -4.06 -14.19 0.16
C LEU A 18 -5.31 -14.09 -0.70
N PRO A 19 -6.53 -14.11 -0.13
CA PRO A 19 -7.71 -14.27 -0.95
C PRO A 19 -7.74 -13.12 -1.95
N ALA A 20 -7.82 -13.45 -3.24
CA ALA A 20 -8.02 -12.51 -4.33
C ALA A 20 -9.17 -11.51 -4.06
N VAL A 21 -10.04 -11.84 -3.09
CA VAL A 21 -11.07 -11.01 -2.46
C VAL A 21 -10.58 -9.66 -1.92
N VAL A 22 -9.32 -9.52 -1.48
CA VAL A 22 -8.82 -8.25 -0.91
C VAL A 22 -8.02 -7.41 -1.92
N LEU A 23 -7.50 -8.02 -2.98
CA LEU A 23 -6.49 -7.40 -3.86
C LEU A 23 -6.84 -7.38 -5.36
N GLY A 24 -8.03 -7.85 -5.73
CA GLY A 24 -8.52 -7.67 -7.11
C GLY A 24 -7.89 -8.57 -8.17
N LYS A 25 -8.37 -8.43 -9.41
CA LYS A 25 -7.81 -9.08 -10.58
C LYS A 25 -6.60 -8.27 -11.06
N LEU A 26 -5.41 -8.80 -10.82
CA LEU A 26 -4.16 -8.17 -11.23
C LEU A 26 -3.82 -8.53 -12.69
N GLN A 27 -3.71 -7.54 -13.56
CA GLN A 27 -3.02 -7.67 -14.85
C GLN A 27 -1.62 -7.07 -14.71
N SER A 28 -0.59 -7.74 -15.19
CA SER A 28 0.78 -7.24 -15.08
C SER A 28 1.40 -6.99 -16.43
N GLU A 29 2.00 -5.81 -16.59
CA GLU A 29 2.78 -5.40 -17.73
C GLU A 29 4.25 -5.25 -17.33
N GLU A 30 5.17 -5.75 -18.15
CA GLU A 30 6.59 -5.47 -17.96
C GLU A 30 6.90 -4.05 -18.49
N SER A 31 7.53 -3.24 -17.63
CA SER A 31 8.07 -1.93 -17.99
C SER A 31 9.59 -1.94 -17.80
N PRO A 32 10.36 -1.16 -18.58
CA PRO A 32 11.82 -1.08 -18.41
C PRO A 32 12.26 -0.69 -16.99
N SER A 33 11.41 0.03 -16.25
CA SER A 33 11.65 0.48 -14.87
C SER A 33 11.13 -0.47 -13.78
N GLY A 34 10.55 -1.62 -14.14
CA GLY A 34 9.98 -2.59 -13.20
C GLY A 34 8.65 -3.17 -13.66
N LYS A 35 8.07 -4.07 -12.85
CA LYS A 35 6.78 -4.68 -13.19
C LYS A 35 5.64 -3.74 -12.79
N LEU A 36 4.87 -3.26 -13.77
CA LEU A 36 3.70 -2.43 -13.51
C LEU A 36 2.48 -3.34 -13.40
N THR A 37 1.76 -3.26 -12.28
CA THR A 37 0.53 -4.01 -12.07
C THR A 37 -0.66 -3.08 -12.20
N MET A 38 -1.57 -3.45 -13.10
CA MET A 38 -2.85 -2.80 -13.29
C MET A 38 -3.88 -3.47 -12.39
N VAL A 39 -4.53 -2.66 -11.55
CA VAL A 39 -5.60 -3.09 -10.64
C VAL A 39 -6.87 -2.39 -11.05
N GLU A 40 -7.94 -3.14 -11.24
CA GLU A 40 -9.22 -2.54 -11.63
C GLU A 40 -9.83 -1.84 -10.41
N LEU A 41 -10.33 -0.61 -10.57
CA LEU A 41 -10.90 0.16 -9.46
C LEU A 41 -12.12 -0.55 -8.83
N GLN A 42 -12.85 -1.31 -9.65
CA GLN A 42 -13.98 -2.14 -9.21
C GLN A 42 -13.58 -3.25 -8.21
N ASP A 43 -12.29 -3.57 -8.10
CA ASP A 43 -11.81 -4.52 -7.10
C ASP A 43 -11.79 -3.94 -5.68
N TYR A 44 -11.85 -2.61 -5.56
CA TYR A 44 -11.87 -1.89 -4.28
C TYR A 44 -13.20 -1.18 -4.00
N GLY A 45 -14.13 -1.20 -4.94
CA GLY A 45 -15.39 -0.45 -4.85
C GLY A 45 -16.20 -0.48 -6.13
N SER A 46 -17.00 0.56 -6.35
CA SER A 46 -17.90 0.73 -7.49
C SER A 46 -17.31 1.60 -8.61
N GLY A 47 -16.13 2.20 -8.39
CA GLY A 47 -15.43 2.98 -9.40
C GLY A 47 -15.02 2.16 -10.62
N VAL A 48 -15.05 2.80 -11.80
CA VAL A 48 -14.63 2.22 -13.07
C VAL A 48 -13.34 2.90 -13.51
N GLY A 49 -12.37 2.11 -13.94
CA GLY A 49 -11.05 2.56 -14.32
C GLY A 49 -9.98 1.65 -13.75
N THR A 50 -8.73 2.08 -13.83
CA THR A 50 -7.57 1.23 -13.51
C THR A 50 -6.59 2.01 -12.65
N LEU A 51 -6.11 1.42 -11.57
CA LEU A 51 -5.00 1.92 -10.77
C LEU A 51 -3.70 1.26 -11.23
N ALA A 52 -2.69 2.05 -11.59
CA ALA A 52 -1.38 1.54 -11.97
C ALA A 52 -0.45 1.56 -10.75
N VAL A 53 0.01 0.37 -10.35
CA VAL A 53 0.85 0.20 -9.16
C VAL A 53 2.17 -0.44 -9.56
N LEU A 54 3.27 0.27 -9.33
CA LEU A 54 4.60 -0.28 -9.61
C LEU A 54 4.93 -1.34 -8.55
N ARG A 55 5.47 -2.47 -9.01
CA ARG A 55 6.01 -3.57 -8.20
C ARG A 55 7.47 -3.76 -8.62
N ALA A 56 8.35 -2.94 -8.06
CA ALA A 56 9.80 -3.09 -8.23
C ALA A 56 10.40 -3.66 -6.92
N ASP A 57 11.50 -3.10 -6.42
CA ASP A 57 11.93 -3.31 -5.04
C ASP A 57 11.01 -2.61 -4.03
N ASP A 58 10.29 -1.58 -4.50
CA ASP A 58 9.29 -0.83 -3.76
C ASP A 58 7.93 -0.94 -4.47
N ILE A 59 6.86 -0.75 -3.68
CA ILE A 59 5.47 -0.82 -4.13
C ILE A 59 4.80 0.53 -3.91
N TYR A 60 4.35 1.16 -5.00
CA TYR A 60 3.68 2.45 -4.93
C TYR A 60 2.75 2.68 -6.12
N VAL A 61 1.79 3.59 -5.95
CA VAL A 61 0.88 4.02 -7.02
C VAL A 61 1.62 4.96 -7.97
N ALA A 62 1.65 4.62 -9.25
CA ALA A 62 2.27 5.43 -10.31
C ALA A 62 1.26 6.40 -10.96
N GLY A 63 -0.01 6.01 -11.02
CA GLY A 63 -1.07 6.77 -11.66
C GLY A 63 -2.36 5.96 -11.76
N PHE A 64 -3.33 6.47 -12.51
CA PHE A 64 -4.60 5.80 -12.75
C PHE A 64 -5.23 6.17 -14.10
N ALA A 65 -6.08 5.32 -14.63
CA ALA A 65 -7.01 5.61 -15.70
C ALA A 65 -8.41 5.85 -15.12
N ASN A 66 -9.06 6.95 -15.52
CA ASN A 66 -10.44 7.21 -15.13
C ASN A 66 -11.44 6.38 -15.96
N ARG A 67 -12.74 6.54 -15.73
CA ARG A 67 -13.80 5.81 -16.48
C ARG A 67 -13.82 6.07 -17.98
N SER A 68 -13.21 7.17 -18.43
CA SER A 68 -13.08 7.56 -19.84
C SER A 68 -11.79 7.03 -20.47
N LEU A 69 -11.06 6.15 -19.75
CA LEU A 69 -9.77 5.59 -20.14
C LEU A 69 -8.67 6.64 -20.34
N ARG A 70 -8.82 7.83 -19.74
CA ARG A 70 -7.77 8.85 -19.73
C ARG A 70 -6.79 8.55 -18.60
N TRP A 71 -5.52 8.45 -18.95
CA TRP A 71 -4.44 8.17 -18.01
C TRP A 71 -3.94 9.44 -17.33
N HIS A 72 -3.82 9.37 -16.01
CA HIS A 72 -3.28 10.40 -15.15
C HIS A 72 -2.06 9.82 -14.42
N ALA A 73 -0.88 10.42 -14.60
CA ALA A 73 0.32 10.03 -13.87
C ALA A 73 0.55 10.98 -12.70
N LEU A 74 0.97 10.41 -11.56
CA LEU A 74 1.52 11.21 -10.47
C LEU A 74 2.84 11.86 -10.95
N ARG A 75 3.12 13.07 -10.51
CA ARG A 75 4.28 13.86 -10.95
C ARG A 75 5.57 13.03 -10.87
N GLY A 76 6.28 12.91 -12.00
CA GLY A 76 7.53 12.15 -12.11
C GLY A 76 7.36 10.68 -12.53
N ASN A 77 6.14 10.16 -12.58
CA ASN A 77 5.82 8.78 -12.97
C ASN A 77 5.31 8.64 -14.41
N GLU A 78 5.31 9.70 -15.21
CA GLU A 78 4.79 9.72 -16.59
C GLU A 78 5.49 8.68 -17.46
N HIS A 79 6.80 8.56 -17.27
CA HIS A 79 7.63 7.59 -17.97
C HIS A 79 7.20 6.15 -17.69
N LEU A 80 6.61 5.83 -16.53
CA LEU A 80 6.19 4.46 -16.20
C LEU A 80 4.99 3.98 -17.02
N LEU A 81 4.17 4.91 -17.52
CA LEU A 81 2.96 4.63 -18.29
C LEU A 81 3.23 4.68 -19.81
N HIS A 82 4.31 4.04 -20.25
CA HIS A 82 4.73 4.03 -21.65
C HIS A 82 3.62 3.63 -22.63
N GLY A 83 3.66 4.20 -23.84
CA GLY A 83 2.74 3.88 -24.93
C GLY A 83 1.33 4.47 -24.78
N ARG A 84 1.11 5.31 -23.76
CA ARG A 84 -0.20 5.92 -23.46
C ARG A 84 -0.11 7.44 -23.57
N ALA A 85 -1.22 8.07 -23.97
CA ALA A 85 -1.38 9.51 -23.80
C ALA A 85 -1.70 9.76 -22.31
N VAL A 86 -0.78 10.41 -21.62
CA VAL A 86 -0.82 10.60 -20.15
C VAL A 86 -0.95 12.10 -19.84
N THR A 87 -1.83 12.41 -18.90
CA THR A 87 -1.94 13.75 -18.29
C THR A 87 -1.18 13.77 -16.97
N PRO A 88 -0.11 14.55 -16.81
CA PRO A 88 0.61 14.64 -15.55
C PRO A 88 -0.23 15.39 -14.51
N LEU A 89 -0.30 14.87 -13.29
CA LEU A 89 -0.87 15.55 -12.13
C LEU A 89 0.16 16.53 -11.55
N PRO A 90 -0.27 17.65 -10.95
CA PRO A 90 0.64 18.66 -10.41
C PRO A 90 1.35 18.25 -9.11
N PHE A 91 0.99 17.09 -8.54
CA PHE A 91 1.50 16.54 -7.28
C PHE A 91 2.02 15.11 -7.47
N GLY A 92 2.98 14.71 -6.63
CA GLY A 92 3.59 13.38 -6.63
C GLY A 92 2.83 12.38 -5.77
N ASN A 93 3.46 11.23 -5.56
CA ASN A 93 2.91 10.09 -4.82
C ASN A 93 3.30 10.04 -3.34
N SER A 94 4.06 11.01 -2.83
CA SER A 94 4.45 11.06 -1.41
C SER A 94 3.27 11.47 -0.53
N TYR A 95 3.27 11.04 0.74
CA TYR A 95 2.26 11.50 1.69
C TYR A 95 2.35 13.01 1.97
N ASP A 96 3.50 13.64 1.78
CA ASP A 96 3.63 15.11 1.80
C ASP A 96 2.81 15.76 0.69
N ASP A 97 2.88 15.23 -0.53
CA ASP A 97 2.12 15.74 -1.68
C ASP A 97 0.62 15.41 -1.59
N LEU A 98 0.27 14.24 -1.05
CA LEU A 98 -1.12 13.74 -1.03
C LEU A 98 -1.92 14.22 0.18
N VAL A 99 -1.32 14.29 1.36
CA VAL A 99 -2.04 14.63 2.61
C VAL A 99 -1.28 15.62 3.47
N GLY A 100 -0.13 16.16 3.03
CA GLY A 100 0.68 17.07 3.84
C GLY A 100 1.51 16.37 4.92
N GLY A 101 1.78 15.07 4.75
CA GLY A 101 2.70 14.29 5.55
C GLY A 101 2.07 13.06 6.21
N VAL A 102 2.93 12.12 6.65
CA VAL A 102 2.51 10.83 7.23
C VAL A 102 1.58 11.01 8.44
N ASN A 103 1.77 12.03 9.26
CA ASN A 103 0.91 12.32 10.40
C ASN A 103 -0.56 12.57 10.02
N ASN A 104 -0.82 13.08 8.82
CA ASN A 104 -2.17 13.31 8.32
C ASN A 104 -2.86 12.03 7.82
N LEU A 105 -2.16 10.89 7.85
CA LEU A 105 -2.78 9.58 7.70
C LEU A 105 -3.50 9.14 8.97
N LEU A 106 -3.21 9.71 10.14
CA LEU A 106 -3.87 9.32 11.39
C LEU A 106 -5.40 9.46 11.26
N GLY A 107 -6.12 8.36 11.49
CA GLY A 107 -7.57 8.35 11.39
C GLY A 107 -8.11 8.32 9.95
N LEU A 108 -7.24 8.26 8.92
CA LEU A 108 -7.63 8.10 7.53
C LEU A 108 -8.51 6.84 7.40
N PRO A 109 -9.74 6.97 6.86
CA PRO A 109 -10.63 5.83 6.68
C PRO A 109 -10.08 4.81 5.68
N LEU A 110 -10.05 3.54 6.09
CA LEU A 110 -9.62 2.39 5.27
C LEU A 110 -10.72 1.36 5.02
N GLY A 111 -11.84 1.48 5.74
CA GLY A 111 -12.99 0.59 5.58
C GLY A 111 -13.55 0.62 4.16
N GLU A 112 -14.34 -0.40 3.82
CA GLU A 112 -14.95 -0.55 2.49
C GLU A 112 -15.66 0.72 1.97
N PRO A 113 -16.49 1.44 2.75
CA PRO A 113 -17.15 2.65 2.24
C PRO A 113 -16.20 3.76 1.80
N ALA A 114 -15.05 3.88 2.48
CA ALA A 114 -14.05 4.89 2.15
C ALA A 114 -13.26 4.52 0.89
N ARG A 115 -12.97 3.23 0.72
CA ARG A 115 -12.33 2.72 -0.49
C ARG A 115 -13.26 2.85 -1.69
N ASP A 116 -14.54 2.52 -1.52
CA ASP A 116 -15.56 2.74 -2.54
C ASP A 116 -15.61 4.21 -2.98
N GLN A 117 -15.76 5.13 -2.03
CA GLN A 117 -15.74 6.56 -2.33
C GLN A 117 -14.46 6.99 -3.05
N ALA A 118 -13.29 6.49 -2.65
CA ALA A 118 -12.03 6.80 -3.32
C ALA A 118 -12.01 6.33 -4.78
N THR A 119 -12.50 5.11 -5.05
CA THR A 119 -12.60 4.59 -6.44
C THR A 119 -13.54 5.43 -7.29
N VAL A 120 -14.64 5.92 -6.74
CA VAL A 120 -15.60 6.81 -7.43
C VAL A 120 -14.95 8.14 -7.79
N VAL A 121 -14.14 8.71 -6.89
CA VAL A 121 -13.40 9.96 -7.13
C VAL A 121 -12.41 9.79 -8.28
N LEU A 122 -11.57 8.75 -8.27
CA LEU A 122 -10.62 8.48 -9.36
C LEU A 122 -11.35 8.22 -10.69
N SER A 123 -12.41 7.40 -10.64
CA SER A 123 -13.26 7.08 -11.79
C SER A 123 -13.84 8.33 -12.45
N GLY A 124 -14.27 9.32 -11.66
CA GLY A 124 -14.92 10.55 -12.13
C GLY A 124 -13.98 11.71 -12.44
N HIS A 125 -12.68 11.58 -12.19
CA HIS A 125 -11.75 12.69 -12.33
C HIS A 125 -11.68 13.22 -13.78
N ASP A 126 -11.79 14.53 -13.92
CA ASP A 126 -11.56 15.24 -15.18
C ASP A 126 -10.71 16.49 -14.94
N SER A 127 -9.46 16.44 -15.39
CA SER A 127 -8.50 17.55 -15.22
C SER A 127 -8.93 18.83 -15.96
N ALA A 128 -9.80 18.75 -16.97
CA ALA A 128 -10.27 19.93 -17.70
C ALA A 128 -11.27 20.77 -16.92
N THR A 129 -11.97 20.17 -15.94
CA THR A 129 -13.01 20.82 -15.15
C THR A 129 -12.73 20.83 -13.65
N ALA A 130 -11.65 20.17 -13.22
CA ALA A 130 -11.31 20.04 -11.81
C ALA A 130 -11.07 21.39 -11.14
N ILE A 131 -11.76 21.62 -10.02
CA ILE A 131 -11.49 22.75 -9.12
C ILE A 131 -10.58 22.31 -7.97
N VAL A 132 -10.11 23.26 -7.15
CA VAL A 132 -9.23 22.97 -6.00
C VAL A 132 -9.82 21.92 -5.05
N ALA A 133 -11.13 21.96 -4.81
CA ALA A 133 -11.80 20.96 -3.97
C ALA A 133 -11.74 19.54 -4.56
N ASP A 134 -11.79 19.41 -5.89
CA ASP A 134 -11.67 18.12 -6.58
C ASP A 134 -10.24 17.59 -6.49
N GLU A 135 -9.24 18.47 -6.54
CA GLU A 135 -7.83 18.09 -6.36
C GLU A 135 -7.59 17.53 -4.95
N GLU A 136 -8.09 18.20 -3.92
CA GLU A 136 -7.97 17.75 -2.52
C GLU A 136 -8.72 16.43 -2.29
N ALA A 137 -9.90 16.25 -2.89
CA ALA A 137 -10.62 14.98 -2.85
C ALA A 137 -9.85 13.86 -3.57
N LEU A 138 -9.26 14.16 -4.73
CA LEU A 138 -8.45 13.22 -5.50
C LEU A 138 -7.19 12.80 -4.73
N LYS A 139 -6.47 13.76 -4.14
CA LYS A 139 -5.30 13.51 -3.30
C LYS A 139 -5.61 12.59 -2.12
N ARG A 140 -6.70 12.86 -1.40
CA ARG A 140 -7.16 11.98 -0.30
C ARG A 140 -7.57 10.60 -0.80
N ALA A 141 -8.27 10.52 -1.93
CA ALA A 141 -8.65 9.23 -2.52
C ALA A 141 -7.42 8.40 -2.91
N LEU A 142 -6.40 9.03 -3.49
CA LEU A 142 -5.11 8.41 -3.79
C LEU A 142 -4.37 7.97 -2.54
N ALA A 143 -4.37 8.77 -1.46
CA ALA A 143 -3.80 8.36 -0.18
C ALA A 143 -4.51 7.12 0.39
N THR A 144 -5.85 7.11 0.41
CA THR A 144 -6.65 5.96 0.86
C THR A 144 -6.32 4.70 0.06
N LEU A 145 -6.28 4.79 -1.27
CA LEU A 145 -5.95 3.65 -2.12
C LEU A 145 -4.49 3.24 -2.02
N THR A 146 -3.55 4.17 -1.83
CA THR A 146 -2.13 3.85 -1.61
C THR A 146 -1.97 3.04 -0.32
N VAL A 147 -2.59 3.46 0.79
CA VAL A 147 -2.56 2.70 2.04
C VAL A 147 -3.25 1.33 1.89
N ALA A 148 -4.43 1.30 1.27
CA ALA A 148 -5.20 0.07 1.11
C ALA A 148 -4.57 -0.95 0.14
N THR A 149 -3.72 -0.51 -0.79
CA THR A 149 -3.11 -1.37 -1.82
C THR A 149 -1.65 -1.67 -1.54
N CYS A 150 -0.85 -0.64 -1.25
CA CYS A 150 0.61 -0.73 -1.14
C CYS A 150 1.00 -1.07 0.29
N GLU A 151 0.59 -0.22 1.24
CA GLU A 151 0.93 -0.39 2.66
C GLU A 151 0.33 -1.68 3.23
N ALA A 152 -0.88 -2.06 2.81
CA ALA A 152 -1.49 -3.34 3.21
C ALA A 152 -0.70 -4.58 2.72
N GLN A 153 0.08 -4.47 1.65
CA GLN A 153 0.96 -5.54 1.20
C GLN A 153 2.32 -5.51 1.90
N GLN A 154 2.82 -4.33 2.24
CA GLN A 154 4.08 -4.12 2.96
C GLN A 154 3.97 -4.45 4.44
N LEU A 155 2.86 -4.08 5.07
CA LEU A 155 2.67 -4.01 6.51
C LEU A 155 1.46 -4.84 6.93
N ARG A 156 1.72 -5.90 7.70
CA ARG A 156 0.66 -6.74 8.26
C ARG A 156 -0.34 -5.96 9.13
N PRO A 157 0.07 -5.01 10.01
CA PRO A 157 -0.87 -4.26 10.84
C PRO A 157 -1.91 -3.45 10.04
N ILE A 158 -1.54 -2.92 8.88
CA ILE A 158 -2.48 -2.21 8.00
C ILE A 158 -3.53 -3.17 7.44
N LEU A 159 -3.09 -4.33 6.93
CA LEU A 159 -3.99 -5.36 6.43
C LEU A 159 -4.96 -5.85 7.51
N GLU A 160 -4.45 -6.17 8.71
CA GLU A 160 -5.26 -6.60 9.85
C GLU A 160 -6.30 -5.53 10.22
N THR A 161 -5.91 -4.26 10.21
CA THR A 161 -6.81 -3.13 10.48
C THR A 161 -7.93 -3.04 9.44
N MET A 162 -7.64 -3.21 8.15
CA MET A 162 -8.67 -3.21 7.11
C MET A 162 -9.70 -4.32 7.30
N LEU A 163 -9.28 -5.46 7.84
CA LEU A 163 -10.15 -6.60 8.12
C LEU A 163 -11.07 -6.39 9.33
N THR A 164 -10.88 -5.32 10.11
CA THR A 164 -11.78 -4.97 11.23
C THR A 164 -13.16 -4.47 10.77
N GLY A 165 -13.30 -4.10 9.49
CA GLY A 165 -14.58 -3.81 8.86
C GLY A 165 -14.77 -2.35 8.40
N PRO A 166 -16.02 -1.93 8.17
CA PRO A 166 -16.33 -0.64 7.52
C PRO A 166 -15.83 0.60 8.26
N GLY A 167 -15.62 0.50 9.57
CA GLY A 167 -15.09 1.60 10.41
C GLY A 167 -13.57 1.66 10.50
N ALA A 168 -12.84 0.79 9.78
CA ALA A 168 -11.38 0.70 9.84
C ALA A 168 -10.72 2.05 9.50
N ARG A 169 -9.69 2.40 10.28
CA ARG A 169 -8.92 3.64 10.16
C ARG A 169 -7.46 3.38 10.48
N VAL A 170 -6.57 4.14 9.85
CA VAL A 170 -5.14 4.13 10.22
C VAL A 170 -4.99 4.52 11.69
N ALA A 171 -4.35 3.65 12.47
CA ALA A 171 -4.01 3.89 13.86
C ALA A 171 -2.64 4.57 14.00
N ALA A 172 -2.42 5.24 15.13
CA ALA A 172 -1.15 5.91 15.43
C ALA A 172 0.05 4.95 15.39
N ASP A 173 -0.14 3.71 15.87
CA ASP A 173 0.91 2.70 15.89
C ASP A 173 1.36 2.24 14.49
N HIS A 174 0.61 2.54 13.43
CA HIS A 174 1.02 2.22 12.06
C HIS A 174 2.00 3.23 11.47
N LEU A 175 1.91 4.49 11.90
CA LEU A 175 2.61 5.60 11.25
C LEU A 175 4.13 5.40 11.22
N PRO A 176 4.79 4.97 12.32
CA PRO A 176 6.23 4.74 12.29
C PRO A 176 6.64 3.64 11.30
N TYR A 177 5.79 2.64 11.07
CA TYR A 177 6.09 1.58 10.11
C TYR A 177 5.97 2.05 8.67
N ILE A 178 4.99 2.92 8.38
CA ILE A 178 4.84 3.56 7.06
C ILE A 178 6.02 4.50 6.82
N GLU A 179 6.34 5.37 7.79
CA GLU A 179 7.42 6.36 7.67
C GLU A 179 8.79 5.71 7.48
N HIS A 180 9.06 4.60 8.17
CA HIS A 180 10.37 3.95 8.17
C HIS A 180 10.41 2.64 7.37
N TRP A 181 9.47 2.42 6.44
CA TRP A 181 9.42 1.23 5.60
C TRP A 181 10.76 0.94 4.92
N ASP A 182 11.35 1.93 4.24
CA ASP A 182 12.59 1.74 3.47
C ASP A 182 13.77 1.34 4.37
N GLY A 183 13.90 1.99 5.52
CA GLY A 183 14.92 1.67 6.52
C GLY A 183 14.73 0.25 7.06
N MET A 184 13.49 -0.12 7.41
CA MET A 184 13.16 -1.47 7.86
C MET A 184 13.46 -2.53 6.79
N TRP A 185 13.05 -2.29 5.54
CA TRP A 185 13.28 -3.22 4.43
C TRP A 185 14.76 -3.35 4.10
N HIS A 186 15.52 -2.26 4.18
CA HIS A 186 16.97 -2.27 4.04
C HIS A 186 17.65 -3.17 5.10
N GLU A 187 17.31 -2.97 6.38
CA GLU A 187 17.88 -3.73 7.48
C GLU A 187 17.52 -5.21 7.42
N LEU A 188 16.29 -5.53 7.02
CA LEU A 188 15.85 -6.91 6.79
C LEU A 188 16.66 -7.59 5.68
N LYS A 189 16.88 -6.92 4.54
CA LYS A 189 17.73 -7.44 3.45
C LYS A 189 19.19 -7.59 3.88
N ARG A 190 19.70 -6.71 4.74
CA ARG A 190 21.06 -6.82 5.30
C ARG A 190 21.15 -8.00 6.25
N TRP A 191 20.26 -8.08 7.25
CA TRP A 191 20.17 -9.18 8.20
C TRP A 191 20.03 -10.54 7.51
N ARG A 192 19.20 -10.65 6.46
CA ARG A 192 19.06 -11.89 5.69
C ARG A 192 20.38 -12.36 5.05
N ARG A 193 21.26 -11.42 4.68
CA ARG A 193 22.57 -11.73 4.08
C ARG A 193 23.66 -12.01 5.12
N SER A 194 23.65 -11.34 6.26
CA SER A 194 24.72 -11.43 7.27
C SER A 194 24.37 -12.24 8.51
N GLY A 195 23.10 -12.53 8.77
CA GLY A 195 22.60 -13.07 10.03
C GLY A 195 22.56 -12.05 11.18
N GLU A 196 23.07 -10.82 10.97
CA GLU A 196 23.29 -9.83 12.02
C GLU A 196 22.37 -8.61 11.88
N TRP A 197 21.61 -8.33 12.95
CA TRP A 197 20.85 -7.10 13.09
C TRP A 197 21.71 -6.01 13.71
N GLY A 198 21.84 -4.85 13.07
CA GLY A 198 22.68 -3.76 13.57
C GLY A 198 23.24 -2.83 12.49
N GLY A 199 22.50 -2.59 11.40
CA GLY A 199 22.90 -1.66 10.36
C GLY A 199 22.51 -0.21 10.65
N PRO A 200 22.72 0.69 9.66
CA PRO A 200 22.61 2.14 9.82
C PRO A 200 21.24 2.64 10.30
N PHE A 201 20.14 1.92 10.02
CA PHE A 201 18.79 2.38 10.39
C PHE A 201 18.28 1.78 11.70
N THR A 202 18.99 0.83 12.30
CA THR A 202 18.49 0.09 13.49
C THR A 202 18.28 0.96 14.72
N GLY A 203 19.07 2.03 14.90
CA GLY A 203 18.87 2.99 15.98
C GLY A 203 17.57 3.77 15.85
N GLU A 204 17.30 4.29 14.64
CA GLU A 204 16.07 5.01 14.31
C GLU A 204 14.84 4.10 14.41
N LEU A 205 14.93 2.88 13.87
CA LEU A 205 13.86 1.88 13.97
C LEU A 205 13.52 1.53 15.42
N ARG A 206 14.53 1.43 16.29
CA ARG A 206 14.31 1.18 17.72
C ARG A 206 13.62 2.36 18.39
N GLU A 207 14.06 3.58 18.12
CA GLU A 207 13.55 4.79 18.76
C GLU A 207 12.13 5.13 18.29
N ARG A 208 11.90 5.12 16.98
CA ARG A 208 10.67 5.63 16.36
C ARG A 208 9.64 4.56 16.09
N ALA A 209 10.06 3.38 15.64
CA ALA A 209 9.17 2.26 15.31
C ALA A 209 9.12 1.16 16.36
N LYS A 210 9.88 1.27 17.46
CA LYS A 210 9.98 0.25 18.52
C LYS A 210 10.42 -1.12 17.98
N ILE A 211 11.23 -1.14 16.93
CA ILE A 211 11.82 -2.34 16.34
C ILE A 211 13.28 -2.42 16.76
N ALA A 212 13.56 -3.25 17.77
CA ALA A 212 14.88 -3.52 18.30
C ALA A 212 15.61 -4.67 17.58
N GLY A 213 14.88 -5.53 16.86
CA GLY A 213 15.45 -6.73 16.21
C GLY A 213 14.75 -7.18 14.92
N ALA A 214 15.38 -8.14 14.23
CA ALA A 214 14.87 -8.71 12.98
C ALA A 214 13.53 -9.45 13.16
N GLU A 215 13.34 -10.14 14.29
CA GLU A 215 12.09 -10.84 14.57
C GLU A 215 10.89 -9.89 14.66
N GLU A 216 11.07 -8.75 15.31
CA GLU A 216 10.05 -7.70 15.42
C GLU A 216 9.77 -7.06 14.06
N ALA A 217 10.80 -6.79 13.26
CA ALA A 217 10.64 -6.31 11.88
C ALA A 217 9.86 -7.31 11.00
N LEU A 218 10.19 -8.61 11.09
CA LEU A 218 9.47 -9.69 10.41
C LEU A 218 8.03 -9.85 10.92
N ALA A 219 7.77 -9.50 12.18
CA ALA A 219 6.43 -9.46 12.73
C ALA A 219 5.62 -8.29 12.15
N VAL A 220 6.22 -7.19 11.72
CA VAL A 220 5.46 -6.10 11.07
C VAL A 220 5.23 -6.39 9.58
N LEU A 221 6.13 -7.14 8.95
CA LEU A 221 6.13 -7.39 7.52
C LEU A 221 4.88 -8.15 7.03
N GLY A 222 4.29 -7.63 5.95
CA GLY A 222 3.22 -8.27 5.21
C GLY A 222 3.68 -9.57 4.53
N TRP A 223 2.75 -10.49 4.31
CA TRP A 223 3.04 -11.84 3.81
C TRP A 223 3.85 -11.84 2.52
N THR A 224 3.49 -10.99 1.54
CA THR A 224 4.16 -10.92 0.24
C THR A 224 5.65 -10.57 0.37
N PHE A 225 5.97 -9.57 1.17
CA PHE A 225 7.37 -9.17 1.38
C PHE A 225 8.13 -10.17 2.26
N ARG A 226 7.45 -10.81 3.21
CA ARG A 226 8.04 -11.88 4.02
C ARG A 226 8.44 -13.08 3.16
N GLN A 227 7.57 -13.50 2.24
CA GLN A 227 7.87 -14.56 1.27
C GLN A 227 9.02 -14.15 0.34
N ARG A 228 9.01 -12.91 -0.17
CA ARG A 228 10.11 -12.39 -1.00
C ARG A 228 11.45 -12.39 -0.27
N LEU A 229 11.47 -12.05 1.01
CA LEU A 229 12.69 -11.99 1.81
C LEU A 229 13.22 -13.37 2.20
N LEU A 230 12.33 -14.29 2.60
CA LEU A 230 12.72 -15.58 3.16
C LEU A 230 12.77 -16.70 2.11
N GLY A 231 12.07 -16.58 0.99
CA GLY A 231 11.98 -17.64 -0.02
C GLY A 231 11.20 -18.84 0.51
N ASP A 232 11.87 -19.98 0.69
CA ASP A 232 11.31 -21.27 1.15
C ASP A 232 10.99 -21.34 2.65
N GLY A 233 11.17 -20.24 3.38
CA GLY A 233 10.86 -20.14 4.81
C GLY A 233 12.01 -20.46 5.75
N SER A 234 13.21 -20.75 5.23
CA SER A 234 14.42 -20.90 6.04
C SER A 234 14.86 -19.56 6.64
N VAL A 235 14.95 -19.46 7.97
CA VAL A 235 15.61 -18.33 8.67
C VAL A 235 17.12 -18.59 8.68
N PRO A 236 18.00 -17.58 8.48
CA PRO A 236 19.46 -17.77 8.56
C PRO A 236 19.91 -18.34 9.92
#